data_AF-A0A3M0ZE54-F1
#
_entry.id   AF-A0A3M0ZE54-F1
#
_cell.length_a   1.000
_cell.length_b   1.000
_cell.length_c   1.000
_cell.angle_alpha   90.00
_cell.angle_beta   90.00
_cell.angle_gamma   90.00
#
_symmetry.space_group_name_H-M   'P 1'
#
loop_
_entity.id
_entity.type
_entity.pdbx_description
1 polymer ?
#
loop_
_entity_poly.entity_id
_entity_poly.type
_entity_poly.pdbx_seq_one_letter_code
_entity_poly.pdbx_strand_id
1 'polypeptide(L)'
;MMKVLMFGWEFPPVISGGLGIACHGIVQGMTKQGVQVNFVLPHIQNKQQYFDNLNLISASEIAVTTTRNDLTQSLGEETVRFLNIDTLLHPYCGESQYNDLMRKTGVEQPQASGEVAIGKLKFSGRYGPDLLSEVSRFAVVAGQ
;
A
#
# COMPACT_ATOMS: atom_id res chain seq x y z
N MET A 1 -24.51 -11.24 10.22
CA MET A 1 -23.11 -11.73 10.05
C MET A 1 -22.26 -10.54 9.61
N MET A 2 -21.16 -10.25 10.32
CA MET A 2 -20.32 -9.08 10.06
C MET A 2 -19.23 -9.41 9.02
N LYS A 3 -18.98 -8.47 8.10
CA LYS A 3 -17.88 -8.56 7.13
C LYS A 3 -16.94 -7.37 7.34
N VAL A 4 -15.64 -7.64 7.37
CA VAL A 4 -14.60 -6.62 7.56
C VAL A 4 -13.73 -6.55 6.33
N LEU A 5 -13.53 -5.35 5.81
CA LEU A 5 -12.49 -5.04 4.82
C LEU A 5 -11.29 -4.48 5.59
N MET A 6 -10.16 -5.16 5.50
CA MET A 6 -8.93 -4.79 6.18
C MET A 6 -7.85 -4.50 5.14
N PHE A 7 -7.21 -3.34 5.25
CA PHE A 7 -6.02 -3.02 4.46
C PHE A 7 -4.79 -3.20 5.34
N GLY A 8 -3.79 -3.88 4.83
CA GLY A 8 -2.50 -4.02 5.50
C GLY A 8 -1.38 -4.22 4.51
N TRP A 9 -0.15 -4.17 5.02
CA TRP A 9 1.05 -4.27 4.20
C TRP A 9 1.68 -5.67 4.23
N GLU A 10 1.54 -6.38 5.34
CA GLU A 10 2.18 -7.66 5.61
C GLU A 10 1.16 -8.68 6.12
N PHE A 11 1.38 -9.95 5.75
CA PHE A 11 0.69 -11.07 6.35
C PHE A 11 1.62 -12.31 6.33
N PRO A 12 1.72 -13.07 7.44
CA PRO A 12 2.64 -14.21 7.52
C PRO A 12 2.40 -15.24 6.41
N PRO A 13 3.44 -15.93 5.91
CA PRO A 13 4.85 -15.87 6.36
C PRO A 13 5.68 -14.78 5.66
N VAL A 14 5.12 -14.02 4.72
CA VAL A 14 5.86 -13.06 3.89
C VAL A 14 6.08 -11.76 4.66
N ILE A 15 7.36 -11.36 4.82
CA ILE A 15 7.76 -10.13 5.55
C ILE A 15 7.10 -10.12 6.92
N SER A 16 7.45 -11.08 7.76
CA SER A 16 6.80 -11.30 9.07
C SER A 16 7.49 -10.47 10.16
N GLY A 17 7.47 -9.15 10.02
CA GLY A 17 7.83 -8.23 11.10
C GLY A 17 6.76 -8.19 12.19
N GLY A 18 6.86 -7.23 13.12
CA GLY A 18 5.83 -7.05 14.16
C GLY A 18 4.44 -6.72 13.59
N LEU A 19 4.38 -6.03 12.45
CA LEU A 19 3.13 -5.67 11.77
C LEU A 19 2.38 -6.91 11.27
N GLY A 20 3.05 -7.78 10.49
CA GLY A 20 2.43 -9.00 9.98
C GLY A 20 1.89 -9.92 11.09
N ILE A 21 2.64 -10.10 12.19
CA ILE A 21 2.20 -10.94 13.32
C ILE A 21 0.98 -10.35 14.03
N ALA A 22 0.94 -9.03 14.21
CA ALA A 22 -0.23 -8.36 14.78
C ALA A 22 -1.46 -8.51 13.87
N CYS A 23 -1.30 -8.29 12.57
CA CYS A 23 -2.36 -8.49 11.57
C CYS A 23 -2.91 -9.92 11.61
N HIS A 24 -2.03 -10.93 11.67
CA HIS A 24 -2.44 -12.33 11.81
C HIS A 24 -3.26 -12.59 13.07
N GLY A 25 -2.82 -12.08 14.23
CA GLY A 25 -3.56 -12.23 15.50
C GLY A 25 -4.95 -11.58 15.46
N ILE A 26 -5.05 -10.38 14.89
CA ILE A 26 -6.32 -9.65 14.71
C ILE A 26 -7.28 -10.46 13.84
N VAL A 27 -6.82 -10.93 12.68
CA VAL A 27 -7.63 -11.75 11.76
C VAL A 27 -8.03 -13.08 12.39
N GLN A 28 -7.12 -13.74 13.11
CA GLN A 28 -7.42 -14.98 13.80
C GLN A 28 -8.51 -14.78 14.88
N GLY A 29 -8.44 -13.68 15.63
CA GLY A 29 -9.45 -13.33 16.62
C GLY A 29 -10.83 -13.10 15.98
N MET A 30 -10.88 -12.36 14.88
CA MET A 30 -12.12 -12.09 14.14
C MET A 30 -12.73 -13.35 13.52
N THR A 31 -11.92 -14.16 12.84
CA THR A 31 -12.40 -15.37 12.16
C THR A 31 -12.94 -16.41 13.13
N LYS A 32 -12.35 -16.53 14.34
CA LYS A 32 -12.87 -17.35 15.44
C LYS A 32 -14.25 -16.91 15.95
N GLN A 33 -14.59 -15.64 15.82
CA GLN A 33 -15.91 -15.09 16.14
C GLN A 33 -16.89 -15.18 14.95
N GLY A 34 -16.54 -15.89 13.89
CA GLY A 34 -17.38 -16.04 12.69
C GLY A 34 -17.45 -14.80 11.80
N VAL A 35 -16.53 -13.84 11.96
CA VAL A 35 -16.44 -12.66 11.09
C VAL A 35 -15.74 -13.04 9.79
N GLN A 36 -16.32 -12.63 8.66
CA GLN A 36 -15.68 -12.76 7.36
C GLN A 36 -14.72 -11.59 7.13
N VAL A 37 -13.45 -11.89 6.83
CA VAL A 37 -12.41 -10.88 6.64
C VAL A 37 -11.92 -10.91 5.19
N ASN A 38 -12.03 -9.77 4.51
CA ASN A 38 -11.34 -9.52 3.24
C ASN A 38 -10.10 -8.68 3.55
N PHE A 39 -8.92 -9.27 3.45
CA PHE A 39 -7.67 -8.59 3.74
C PHE A 39 -6.97 -8.23 2.42
N VAL A 40 -6.81 -6.94 2.16
CA VAL A 40 -6.12 -6.41 0.98
C VAL A 40 -4.64 -6.19 1.30
N LEU A 41 -3.77 -6.80 0.51
CA LEU A 41 -2.31 -6.65 0.56
C LEU A 41 -1.81 -6.04 -0.76
N PRO A 42 -0.67 -5.31 -0.79
CA PRO A 42 -0.13 -4.75 -2.03
C PRO A 42 0.14 -5.84 -3.08
N HIS A 43 0.72 -6.95 -2.62
CA HIS A 43 1.08 -8.09 -3.44
C HIS A 43 0.99 -9.39 -2.61
N ILE A 44 0.50 -10.47 -3.23
CA ILE A 44 0.42 -11.80 -2.61
C ILE A 44 1.35 -12.74 -3.35
N GLN A 45 2.41 -13.20 -2.69
CA GLN A 45 3.34 -14.19 -3.25
C GLN A 45 2.81 -15.62 -3.14
N ASN A 46 2.03 -15.92 -2.10
CA ASN A 46 1.52 -17.27 -1.84
C ASN A 46 0.08 -17.19 -1.35
N LYS A 47 -0.86 -17.83 -2.06
CA LYS A 47 -2.30 -17.86 -1.72
C LYS A 47 -2.63 -19.08 -0.86
N GLN A 48 -1.93 -19.21 0.27
CA GLN A 48 -2.25 -20.27 1.23
C GLN A 48 -3.51 -19.87 2.03
N GLN A 49 -4.40 -20.83 2.27
CA GLN A 49 -5.56 -20.63 3.12
C GLN A 49 -5.15 -20.81 4.59
N TYR A 50 -5.22 -19.74 5.37
CA TYR A 50 -4.87 -19.74 6.80
C TYR A 50 -6.08 -19.97 7.71
N PHE A 51 -7.22 -19.40 7.34
CA PHE A 51 -8.47 -19.49 8.10
C PHE A 51 -9.66 -19.63 7.14
N ASP A 52 -10.72 -20.31 7.56
CA ASP A 52 -11.91 -20.56 6.72
C ASP A 52 -12.65 -19.27 6.32
N ASN A 53 -12.63 -18.26 7.18
CA ASN A 53 -13.33 -16.99 6.98
C ASN A 53 -12.41 -15.84 6.52
N LEU A 54 -11.22 -16.14 6.01
CA LEU A 54 -10.26 -15.17 5.50
C LEU A 54 -10.16 -15.25 3.98
N ASN A 55 -10.31 -14.11 3.32
CA ASN A 55 -10.02 -13.93 1.91
C ASN A 55 -8.87 -12.92 1.74
N LEU A 56 -7.75 -13.36 1.17
CA LEU A 56 -6.61 -12.49 0.86
C LEU A 56 -6.75 -11.94 -0.57
N ILE A 57 -6.72 -10.62 -0.69
CA ILE A 57 -6.89 -9.90 -1.95
C ILE A 57 -5.59 -9.16 -2.28
N SER A 58 -5.09 -9.32 -3.50
CA SER A 58 -3.91 -8.59 -3.99
C SER A 58 -4.37 -7.29 -4.66
N ALA A 59 -3.92 -6.14 -4.16
CA ALA A 59 -4.18 -4.85 -4.79
C ALA A 59 -3.62 -4.78 -6.22
N SER A 60 -2.57 -5.56 -6.52
CA SER A 60 -2.04 -5.72 -7.88
C SER A 60 -3.06 -6.30 -8.88
N GLU A 61 -4.10 -6.98 -8.39
CA GLU A 61 -5.11 -7.62 -9.23
C GLU A 61 -6.35 -6.74 -9.46
N ILE A 62 -6.47 -5.61 -8.74
CA ILE A 62 -7.61 -4.68 -8.82
C ILE A 62 -7.34 -3.64 -9.91
N ALA A 63 -8.30 -3.47 -10.81
CA ALA A 63 -8.23 -2.43 -11.84
C ALA A 63 -8.74 -1.10 -11.28
N VAL A 64 -7.94 -0.06 -11.41
CA VAL A 64 -8.29 1.32 -11.06
C VAL A 64 -9.00 1.96 -12.24
N THR A 65 -10.21 2.46 -12.01
CA THR A 65 -11.00 3.22 -13.01
C THR A 65 -10.95 4.72 -12.79
N THR A 66 -10.61 5.14 -11.57
CA THR A 66 -10.66 6.54 -11.12
C THR A 66 -9.25 7.10 -10.93
N THR A 67 -8.97 8.27 -11.49
CA THR A 67 -7.65 8.90 -11.42
C THR A 67 -7.51 9.69 -10.11
N ARG A 68 -6.28 9.95 -9.65
CA ARG A 68 -6.02 10.76 -8.44
C ARG A 68 -6.74 12.12 -8.45
N ASN A 69 -6.89 12.73 -9.63
CA ASN A 69 -7.56 14.03 -9.80
C ASN A 69 -9.07 13.96 -9.50
N ASP A 70 -9.72 12.85 -9.83
CA ASP A 70 -11.15 12.64 -9.57
C ASP A 70 -11.41 12.50 -8.07
N LEU A 71 -10.50 11.84 -7.34
CA LEU A 71 -10.56 11.71 -5.88
C LEU A 71 -10.44 13.07 -5.17
N THR A 72 -9.50 13.92 -5.58
CA THR A 72 -9.36 15.28 -5.03
C THR A 72 -10.58 16.15 -5.35
N GLN A 73 -11.20 15.96 -6.52
CA GLN A 73 -12.39 16.70 -6.91
C GLN A 73 -13.63 16.28 -6.10
N SER A 74 -13.73 14.99 -5.73
CA SER A 74 -14.85 14.47 -4.92
C SER A 74 -14.79 14.83 -3.43
N LEU A 75 -13.60 15.01 -2.85
CA LEU A 75 -13.41 15.34 -1.43
C LEU A 75 -13.58 16.83 -1.11
N GLY A 76 -13.65 17.68 -2.15
CA GLY A 76 -13.73 19.13 -2.05
C GLY A 76 -12.43 19.76 -1.57
N GLU A 77 -11.89 20.70 -2.34
CA GLU A 77 -10.62 21.39 -2.02
C GLU A 77 -10.66 22.15 -0.69
N GLU A 78 -11.86 22.47 -0.19
CA GLU A 78 -12.05 23.16 1.09
C GLU A 78 -11.91 22.24 2.31
N THR A 79 -12.06 20.93 2.16
CA THR A 79 -12.09 19.98 3.29
C THR A 79 -10.70 19.41 3.61
N VAL A 80 -9.81 19.28 2.61
CA VAL A 80 -8.49 18.67 2.77
C VAL A 80 -7.44 19.40 1.93
N ARG A 81 -6.41 19.96 2.59
CA ARG A 81 -5.25 20.57 1.93
C ARG A 81 -4.08 19.59 1.92
N PHE A 82 -3.67 19.15 0.73
CA PHE A 82 -2.49 18.30 0.56
C PHE A 82 -1.24 19.16 0.33
N LEU A 83 -0.24 19.03 1.21
CA LEU A 83 1.10 19.58 0.99
C LEU A 83 2.02 18.42 0.60
N ASN A 84 2.34 18.32 -0.69
CA ASN A 84 3.34 17.37 -1.16
C ASN A 84 4.72 18.00 -0.99
N ILE A 85 5.60 17.32 -0.26
CA ILE A 85 7.00 17.70 -0.11
C ILE A 85 7.81 16.61 -0.79
N ASP A 86 8.48 16.98 -1.89
CA ASP A 86 9.43 16.08 -2.53
C ASP A 86 10.60 15.87 -1.58
N THR A 87 10.75 14.64 -1.09
CA THR A 87 11.78 14.28 -0.12
C THR A 87 12.63 13.16 -0.66
N LEU A 88 13.93 13.29 -0.43
CA LEU A 88 14.92 12.24 -0.69
C LEU A 88 15.08 11.32 0.54
N LEU A 89 14.29 11.54 1.59
CA LEU A 89 14.22 10.70 2.77
C LEU A 89 13.40 9.44 2.46
N HIS A 90 14.09 8.29 2.50
CA HIS A 90 13.44 6.99 2.45
C HIS A 90 13.50 6.33 3.83
N PRO A 91 12.40 5.68 4.28
CA PRO A 91 12.44 4.84 5.47
C PRO A 91 13.57 3.81 5.33
N TYR A 92 14.36 3.63 6.40
CA TYR A 92 15.51 2.72 6.45
C TYR A 92 16.72 3.12 5.58
N CYS A 93 16.74 4.34 5.03
CA CYS A 93 17.93 4.87 4.36
C CYS A 93 19.03 5.20 5.38
N GLY A 94 20.18 4.55 5.24
CA GLY A 94 21.39 4.88 6.01
C GLY A 94 22.12 6.09 5.43
N GLU A 95 23.01 6.69 6.21
CA GLU A 95 23.76 7.89 5.83
C GLU A 95 24.50 7.78 4.49
N SER A 96 25.20 6.67 4.26
CA SER A 96 25.94 6.44 3.01
C SER A 96 25.03 6.40 1.78
N GLN A 97 23.86 5.75 1.91
CA GLN A 97 22.87 5.66 0.83
C GLN A 97 22.22 7.01 0.56
N TYR A 98 21.95 7.80 1.61
CA TYR A 98 21.43 9.15 1.47
C TYR A 98 22.44 10.05 0.76
N ASN A 99 23.71 10.00 1.14
CA ASN A 99 24.78 10.76 0.49
C ASN A 99 24.97 10.36 -0.99
N ASP A 100 24.85 9.07 -1.30
CA ASP A 100 24.86 8.59 -2.67
C ASP A 100 23.63 9.05 -3.47
N LEU A 101 22.45 9.07 -2.86
CA LEU A 101 21.23 9.61 -3.47
C LEU A 101 21.39 11.11 -3.74
N MET A 102 21.81 11.91 -2.75
CA MET A 102 22.13 13.34 -2.90
C MET A 102 23.06 13.60 -4.09
N ARG A 103 24.11 12.78 -4.22
CA ARG A 103 25.11 12.91 -5.29
C ARG A 103 24.54 12.52 -6.66
N LYS A 104 23.62 11.55 -6.73
CA LYS A 104 22.95 11.10 -7.96
C LYS A 104 21.83 12.04 -8.41
N THR A 105 21.11 12.67 -7.48
CA THR A 105 19.99 13.59 -7.76
C THR A 105 20.44 15.01 -8.11
N GLY A 106 21.74 15.29 -8.17
CA GLY A 106 22.28 16.59 -8.55
C GLY A 106 21.93 17.10 -9.96
N VAL A 107 21.16 16.34 -10.78
CA VAL A 107 20.79 16.74 -12.15
C VAL A 107 19.34 16.45 -12.56
N GLU A 108 18.55 15.63 -11.85
CA GLU A 108 17.17 15.36 -12.29
C GLU A 108 16.17 15.49 -11.16
N GLN A 109 15.23 16.42 -11.36
CA GLN A 109 13.98 16.46 -10.60
C GLN A 109 13.33 15.08 -10.73
N PRO A 110 12.90 14.44 -9.62
CA PRO A 110 11.96 13.35 -9.72
C PRO A 110 10.74 13.96 -10.40
N GLN A 111 10.49 13.60 -11.65
CA GLN A 111 9.26 14.01 -12.29
C GLN A 111 8.13 13.47 -11.41
N ALA A 112 7.33 14.39 -10.87
CA ALA A 112 6.00 14.12 -10.38
C ALA A 112 5.13 13.73 -11.59
N SER A 113 5.49 12.64 -12.26
CA SER A 113 4.83 12.14 -13.45
C SER A 113 4.45 10.70 -13.16
N GLY A 114 3.25 10.59 -12.62
CA GLY A 114 2.49 9.37 -12.71
C GLY A 114 1.04 9.79 -12.72
N GLU A 115 0.54 10.23 -13.88
CA GLU A 115 -0.84 9.93 -14.22
C GLU A 115 -1.06 8.48 -13.79
N VAL A 116 -1.91 8.26 -12.80
CA VAL A 116 -2.20 6.90 -12.36
C VAL A 116 -2.93 6.27 -13.52
N ALA A 117 -2.20 5.46 -14.29
CA ALA A 117 -2.75 4.80 -15.46
C ALA A 117 -3.96 3.98 -15.03
N ILE A 118 -5.09 4.23 -15.69
CA ILE A 118 -6.30 3.40 -15.60
C ILE A 118 -5.88 1.95 -15.88
N GLY A 119 -6.23 1.04 -14.98
CA GLY A 119 -5.84 -0.37 -15.05
C GLY A 119 -5.19 -0.91 -13.78
N LYS A 120 -4.45 -2.02 -13.91
CA LYS A 120 -3.85 -2.72 -12.77
C LYS A 120 -2.50 -2.11 -12.40
N LEU A 121 -2.36 -1.69 -11.15
CA LEU A 121 -1.11 -1.14 -10.62
C LEU A 121 -0.19 -2.27 -10.13
N LYS A 122 1.12 -2.13 -10.35
CA LYS A 122 2.10 -3.10 -9.87
C LYS A 122 2.65 -2.70 -8.50
N PHE A 123 2.80 -3.69 -7.63
CA PHE A 123 3.38 -3.55 -6.29
C PHE A 123 4.48 -4.58 -6.11
N SER A 124 5.60 -4.20 -5.49
CA SER A 124 6.59 -5.17 -5.01
C SER A 124 6.16 -5.77 -3.68
N GLY A 125 5.42 -4.99 -2.87
CA GLY A 125 5.03 -5.35 -1.51
C GLY A 125 6.21 -5.38 -0.53
N ARG A 126 7.38 -4.85 -0.91
CA ARG A 126 8.59 -4.81 -0.08
C ARG A 126 8.82 -3.40 0.47
N TYR A 127 9.60 -3.32 1.54
CA TYR A 127 10.16 -2.04 1.98
C TYR A 127 11.40 -1.74 1.16
N GLY A 128 11.30 -0.76 0.26
CA GLY A 128 12.40 -0.34 -0.60
C GLY A 128 12.33 1.15 -0.94
N PRO A 129 13.21 1.64 -1.82
CA PRO A 129 13.26 3.05 -2.20
C PRO A 129 11.91 3.56 -2.76
N ASP A 130 11.14 2.70 -3.43
CA ASP A 130 9.84 3.08 -4.02
C ASP A 130 8.64 2.95 -3.06
N LEU A 131 8.88 2.77 -1.76
CA LEU A 131 7.83 2.50 -0.77
C LEU A 131 6.74 3.57 -0.74
N LEU A 132 7.11 4.86 -0.76
CA LEU A 132 6.13 5.94 -0.70
C LEU A 132 5.24 5.98 -1.95
N SER A 133 5.83 5.71 -3.13
CA SER A 133 5.06 5.58 -4.37
C SER A 133 4.15 4.35 -4.33
N GLU A 134 4.62 3.22 -3.79
CA GLU A 134 3.77 2.03 -3.60
C GLU A 134 2.61 2.32 -2.63
N VAL A 135 2.85 2.99 -1.51
CA VAL A 135 1.78 3.42 -0.59
C VAL A 135 0.80 4.33 -1.30
N SER A 136 1.28 5.28 -2.11
CA SER A 136 0.42 6.16 -2.89
C SER A 136 -0.43 5.41 -3.90
N ARG A 137 0.12 4.40 -4.61
CA ARG A 137 -0.64 3.55 -5.53
C ARG A 137 -1.66 2.70 -4.78
N PHE A 138 -1.30 2.21 -3.60
CA PHE A 138 -2.16 1.38 -2.75
C PHE A 138 -3.37 2.18 -2.26
N ALA A 139 -3.16 3.45 -1.89
CA ALA A 139 -4.24 4.36 -1.53
C ALA A 139 -5.24 4.59 -2.68
N VAL A 140 -4.76 4.67 -3.94
CA VAL A 140 -5.66 4.80 -5.11
C VAL A 140 -6.50 3.55 -5.32
N VAL A 141 -5.91 2.35 -5.13
CA VAL A 141 -6.65 1.08 -5.18
C VAL A 141 -7.69 1.01 -4.05
N ALA A 142 -7.36 1.51 -2.86
CA ALA A 142 -8.29 1.54 -1.73
C ALA A 142 -9.49 2.49 -1.94
N GLY A 143 -9.37 3.46 -2.84
CA GLY A 143 -10.45 4.38 -3.22
C GLY A 143 -11.37 3.89 -4.34
N GLN A 144 -11.21 2.65 -4.82
CA GLN A 144 -12.07 2.04 -5.84
C GLN A 144 -13.28 1.32 -5.22
#